data_AF-A0A662A781-F1
#
_entry.id   AF-A0A662A781-F1
#
_cell.length_a   1.000
_cell.length_b   1.000
_cell.length_c   1.000
_cell.angle_alpha   90.00
_cell.angle_beta   90.00
_cell.angle_gamma   90.00
#
_symmetry.space_group_name_H-M   'P 1'
#
loop_
_entity.id
_entity.type
_entity.pdbx_description
1 polymer ?
#
loop_
_entity_poly.entity_id
_entity_poly.type
_entity_poly.pdbx_seq_one_letter_code
_entity_poly.pdbx_strand_id
1 'polypeptide(L)'
;HGVPGAILSMLGMSFLNEIVQKREITEANQVLNELRKQIKQALRQTGKKGEADDGMDISLCVLETKSKKLQYAGANNPLYLIQNDELTEIKADRMPIGYYPNEKPTFTNHEIQLNDGDIFYLFSDGYIDQFGGKKGFKYKSKNFQNILFENHNKPMIIQKQLLEQELKNWMKGYDQTDDILVMGVRV
;
A
#
# COMPACT_ATOMS: atom_id res chain seq x y z
N HIS A 1 7.89 1.88 11.48
CA HIS A 1 7.25 1.91 12.81
C HIS A 1 7.87 2.95 13.75
N GLY A 2 7.25 3.15 14.92
CA GLY A 2 7.79 3.95 16.02
C GLY A 2 7.65 5.48 15.82
N VAL A 3 8.35 6.25 16.65
CA VAL A 3 8.26 7.73 16.65
C VAL A 3 8.60 8.36 15.30
N PRO A 4 9.69 7.96 14.59
CA PRO A 4 9.99 8.50 13.27
C PRO A 4 8.90 8.18 12.24
N GLY A 5 8.39 6.94 12.27
CA GLY A 5 7.28 6.51 11.41
C GLY A 5 6.02 7.34 11.61
N ALA A 6 5.64 7.61 12.87
CA ALA A 6 4.48 8.43 13.18
C ALA A 6 4.60 9.87 12.64
N ILE A 7 5.79 10.48 12.73
CA ILE A 7 6.05 11.82 12.18
C ILE A 7 5.92 11.81 10.65
N LEU A 8 6.49 10.80 9.97
CA LEU A 8 6.36 10.65 8.52
C LEU A 8 4.89 10.46 8.12
N SER A 9 4.12 9.64 8.83
CA SER A 9 2.68 9.48 8.57
C SER A 9 1.92 10.80 8.74
N MET A 10 2.23 11.59 9.77
CA MET A 10 1.61 12.92 9.97
C MET A 10 1.94 13.88 8.83
N LEU A 11 3.21 13.96 8.41
CA LEU A 11 3.63 14.77 7.27
C LEU A 11 2.94 14.31 5.98
N GLY A 12 2.93 13.00 5.73
CA GLY A 12 2.29 12.38 4.57
C GLY A 12 0.81 12.74 4.49
N MET A 13 0.08 12.58 5.59
CA MET A 13 -1.34 12.94 5.67
C MET A 13 -1.58 14.44 5.46
N SER A 14 -0.76 15.30 6.05
CA SER A 14 -0.86 16.75 5.86
C SER A 14 -0.67 17.14 4.40
N PHE A 15 0.37 16.62 3.74
CA PHE A 15 0.66 16.91 2.35
C PHE A 15 -0.36 16.31 1.40
N LEU A 16 -0.84 15.08 1.64
CA LEU A 16 -1.93 14.49 0.86
C LEU A 16 -3.19 15.35 0.90
N ASN A 17 -3.58 15.82 2.09
CA ASN A 17 -4.73 16.72 2.23
C ASN A 17 -4.53 18.03 1.47
N GLU A 18 -3.33 18.64 1.54
CA GLU A 18 -3.02 19.83 0.75
C GLU A 18 -3.10 19.57 -0.76
N ILE A 19 -2.47 18.51 -1.24
CA ILE A 19 -2.38 18.17 -2.67
C ILE A 19 -3.78 17.95 -3.25
N VAL A 20 -4.59 17.13 -2.58
CA VAL A 20 -5.91 16.73 -3.10
C VAL A 20 -6.94 17.84 -2.89
N GLN A 21 -7.00 18.47 -1.72
CA GLN A 21 -8.09 19.40 -1.40
C GLN A 21 -7.81 20.85 -1.82
N LYS A 22 -6.54 21.29 -1.81
CA LYS A 22 -6.21 22.69 -2.13
C LYS A 22 -5.71 22.88 -3.56
N ARG A 23 -4.96 21.90 -4.08
CA ARG A 23 -4.41 21.95 -5.45
C ARG A 23 -5.25 21.19 -6.46
N GLU A 24 -6.26 20.44 -6.00
CA GLU A 24 -7.20 19.67 -6.83
C GLU A 24 -6.49 18.67 -7.77
N ILE A 25 -5.34 18.16 -7.36
CA ILE A 25 -4.63 17.12 -8.11
C ILE A 25 -5.28 15.79 -7.78
N THR A 26 -5.94 15.18 -8.77
CA THR A 26 -6.71 13.94 -8.60
C THR A 26 -6.20 12.77 -9.45
N GLU A 27 -5.07 12.92 -10.15
CA GLU A 27 -4.41 11.80 -10.84
C GLU A 27 -3.44 11.09 -9.88
N ALA A 28 -3.56 9.76 -9.72
CA ALA A 28 -2.90 9.04 -8.64
C ALA A 28 -1.36 9.18 -8.64
N ASN A 29 -0.73 9.04 -9.82
CA ASN A 29 0.72 9.22 -9.94
C ASN A 29 1.17 10.67 -9.63
N GLN A 30 0.40 11.68 -10.04
CA GLN A 30 0.72 13.08 -9.80
C GLN A 30 0.67 13.41 -8.32
N VAL A 31 -0.31 12.87 -7.60
CA VAL A 31 -0.39 12.98 -6.13
C VAL A 31 0.88 12.41 -5.50
N LEU A 32 1.32 11.21 -5.90
CA LEU A 32 2.54 10.61 -5.35
C LEU A 32 3.82 11.39 -5.72
N ASN A 33 3.89 11.96 -6.92
CA ASN A 33 5.02 12.79 -7.34
C ASN A 33 5.12 14.06 -6.50
N GLU A 34 4.01 14.77 -6.29
CA GLU A 34 3.97 15.96 -5.44
C GLU A 34 4.22 15.62 -3.97
N LEU A 35 3.71 14.49 -3.49
CA LEU A 35 3.97 14.02 -2.14
C LEU A 35 5.47 13.76 -1.93
N ARG A 36 6.12 13.05 -2.85
CA ARG A 36 7.57 12.79 -2.80
C ARG A 36 8.39 14.06 -2.83
N LYS A 37 8.01 15.04 -3.65
CA LYS A 37 8.65 16.36 -3.68
C LYS A 37 8.56 17.07 -2.33
N GLN A 38 7.38 17.08 -1.70
CA GLN A 38 7.17 17.74 -0.41
C GLN A 38 7.90 17.02 0.74
N ILE A 39 7.92 15.69 0.74
CA ILE A 39 8.67 14.91 1.73
C ILE A 39 10.19 15.17 1.61
N LYS A 40 10.75 15.11 0.39
CA LYS A 40 12.17 15.42 0.17
C LYS A 40 12.53 16.82 0.64
N GLN A 41 11.65 17.80 0.40
CA GLN A 41 11.85 19.17 0.87
C GLN A 41 11.79 19.28 2.40
N ALA A 42 10.78 18.67 3.03
CA ALA A 42 10.58 18.71 4.47
C ALA A 42 11.75 18.06 5.24
N LEU A 43 12.27 16.96 4.72
CA LEU A 43 13.37 16.20 5.29
C LEU A 43 14.75 16.65 4.80
N ARG A 44 14.81 17.65 3.90
CA ARG A 44 16.03 18.21 3.29
C ARG A 44 16.90 17.13 2.62
N GLN A 45 16.26 16.21 1.91
CA GLN A 45 16.93 15.11 1.23
C GLN A 45 17.44 15.59 -0.14
N THR A 46 18.75 15.76 -0.25
CA THR A 46 19.46 16.14 -1.48
C THR A 46 20.30 15.00 -2.05
N GLY A 47 20.42 13.88 -1.34
CA GLY A 47 21.22 12.72 -1.72
C GLY A 47 22.66 12.79 -1.23
N LYS A 48 22.94 13.65 -0.25
CA LYS A 48 24.27 13.78 0.36
C LYS A 48 24.42 12.77 1.49
N LYS A 49 25.64 12.29 1.66
CA LYS A 49 25.99 11.35 2.73
C LYS A 49 25.72 11.98 4.10
N GLY A 50 24.93 11.30 4.93
CA GLY A 50 24.58 11.75 6.28
C GLY A 50 23.24 12.48 6.40
N GLU A 51 22.47 12.60 5.31
CA GLU A 51 21.07 13.04 5.36
C GLU A 51 20.14 11.91 5.84
N ALA A 52 18.93 12.29 6.23
CA ALA A 52 17.87 11.33 6.57
C ALA A 52 17.49 10.53 5.31
N ASP A 53 17.62 9.20 5.33
CA ASP A 53 17.13 8.30 4.28
C ASP A 53 15.68 7.84 4.54
N ASP A 54 14.97 8.54 5.43
CA ASP A 54 13.58 8.28 5.77
C ASP A 54 12.64 8.47 4.57
N GLY A 55 11.68 7.56 4.41
CA GLY A 55 10.68 7.63 3.36
C GLY A 55 9.42 6.88 3.76
N MET A 56 8.44 6.83 2.87
CA MET A 56 7.25 6.01 3.08
C MET A 56 6.89 5.21 1.83
N ASP A 57 6.36 4.04 2.08
CA ASP A 57 5.72 3.21 1.06
C ASP A 57 4.23 3.48 1.08
N ILE A 58 3.61 3.55 -0.09
CA ILE A 58 2.21 3.92 -0.22
C ILE A 58 1.60 3.27 -1.45
N SER A 59 0.36 2.82 -1.31
CA SER A 59 -0.51 2.45 -2.42
C SER A 59 -1.63 3.47 -2.46
N LEU A 60 -1.70 4.27 -3.52
CA LEU A 60 -2.70 5.32 -3.67
C LEU A 60 -3.71 4.94 -4.75
N CYS A 61 -4.99 5.04 -4.41
CA CYS A 61 -6.10 4.82 -5.32
C CYS A 61 -6.97 6.07 -5.45
N VAL A 62 -7.41 6.37 -6.67
CA VAL A 62 -8.46 7.36 -6.95
C VAL A 62 -9.58 6.64 -7.69
N LEU A 63 -10.74 6.53 -7.07
CA LEU A 63 -11.89 5.80 -7.62
C LEU A 63 -13.01 6.76 -8.01
N GLU A 64 -13.32 6.83 -9.30
CA GLU A 64 -14.52 7.49 -9.80
C GLU A 64 -15.71 6.54 -9.66
N THR A 65 -16.55 6.77 -8.65
CA THR A 65 -17.62 5.84 -8.25
C THR A 65 -18.71 5.63 -9.30
N LYS A 66 -18.98 6.64 -10.14
CA LYS A 66 -20.03 6.54 -11.18
C LYS A 66 -19.57 5.73 -12.38
N SER A 67 -18.35 5.94 -12.85
CA SER A 67 -17.78 5.24 -14.00
C SER A 67 -17.05 3.95 -13.61
N LYS A 68 -16.79 3.75 -12.31
CA LYS A 68 -15.99 2.65 -11.76
C LYS A 68 -14.58 2.59 -12.36
N LYS A 69 -14.05 3.75 -12.73
CA LYS A 69 -12.67 3.89 -13.18
C LYS A 69 -11.78 4.08 -11.96
N LEU A 70 -10.90 3.11 -11.72
CA LEU A 70 -9.89 3.16 -10.68
C LEU A 70 -8.56 3.61 -11.29
N GLN A 71 -7.94 4.61 -10.68
CA GLN A 71 -6.54 4.93 -10.90
C GLN A 71 -5.73 4.42 -9.72
N TYR A 72 -4.57 3.83 -9.99
CA TYR A 72 -3.65 3.34 -8.98
C TYR A 72 -2.21 3.76 -9.31
N ALA A 73 -1.50 4.23 -8.28
CA ALA A 73 -0.07 4.40 -8.30
C ALA A 73 0.51 3.91 -6.97
N GLY A 74 1.67 3.25 -7.02
CA GLY A 74 2.30 2.67 -5.83
C GLY A 74 3.79 2.96 -5.72
N ALA A 75 4.22 3.28 -4.50
CA ALA A 75 5.60 3.29 -4.06
C ALA A 75 5.85 2.03 -3.22
N ASN A 76 6.60 1.07 -3.77
CA ASN A 76 6.94 -0.26 -3.24
C ASN A 76 5.76 -1.22 -2.96
N ASN A 77 4.59 -0.73 -2.54
CA ASN A 77 3.44 -1.55 -2.16
C ASN A 77 2.48 -1.76 -3.34
N PRO A 78 2.28 -3.01 -3.82
CA PRO A 78 1.40 -3.33 -4.95
C PRO A 78 -0.09 -3.24 -4.58
N LEU A 79 -0.94 -3.25 -5.61
CA LEU A 79 -2.38 -3.48 -5.49
C LEU A 79 -2.71 -4.89 -5.94
N TYR A 80 -3.51 -5.61 -5.17
CA TYR A 80 -4.06 -6.91 -5.60
C TYR A 80 -5.50 -6.72 -6.05
N LEU A 81 -5.81 -7.16 -7.27
CA LEU A 81 -7.13 -7.05 -7.89
C LEU A 81 -7.68 -8.46 -8.12
N ILE A 82 -8.91 -8.70 -7.68
CA ILE A 82 -9.67 -9.90 -8.00
C ILE A 82 -10.81 -9.48 -8.93
N GLN A 83 -10.76 -10.00 -10.16
CA GLN A 83 -11.72 -9.73 -11.22
C GLN A 83 -11.90 -11.02 -12.03
N ASN A 84 -13.14 -11.36 -12.38
CA ASN A 84 -13.48 -12.60 -13.12
C ASN A 84 -12.90 -13.89 -12.48
N ASP A 85 -12.94 -14.00 -11.14
CA ASP A 85 -12.40 -15.14 -10.39
C ASP A 85 -10.88 -15.34 -10.60
N GLU A 86 -10.14 -14.28 -10.93
CA GLU A 86 -8.69 -14.29 -11.06
C GLU A 86 -8.07 -13.20 -10.18
N LEU A 87 -7.03 -13.57 -9.41
CA LEU A 87 -6.21 -12.62 -8.67
C LEU A 87 -5.03 -12.17 -9.53
N THR A 88 -4.92 -10.85 -9.70
CA THR A 88 -3.81 -10.20 -10.41
C THR A 88 -3.08 -9.22 -9.50
N GLU A 89 -1.75 -9.18 -9.62
CA GLU A 89 -0.91 -8.20 -8.93
C GLU A 89 -0.58 -7.05 -9.87
N ILE A 90 -1.01 -5.84 -9.50
CA ILE A 90 -0.62 -4.60 -10.15
C ILE A 90 0.61 -4.04 -9.44
N LYS A 91 1.76 -4.17 -10.12
CA LYS A 91 3.07 -3.85 -9.55
C LYS A 91 3.20 -2.36 -9.27
N ALA A 92 3.77 -2.04 -8.12
CA ALA A 92 4.25 -0.70 -7.78
C ALA A 92 5.60 -0.39 -8.45
N ASP A 93 5.95 0.90 -8.49
CA ASP A 93 7.33 1.29 -8.76
C ASP A 93 8.20 0.99 -7.53
N ARG A 94 9.39 0.43 -7.79
CA ARG A 94 10.37 0.08 -6.75
C ARG A 94 11.19 1.30 -6.31
N MET A 95 10.49 2.28 -5.76
CA MET A 95 11.05 3.48 -5.15
C MET A 95 10.07 4.03 -4.10
N PRO A 96 10.57 4.52 -2.95
CA PRO A 96 9.73 5.08 -1.90
C PRO A 96 9.26 6.50 -2.24
N ILE A 97 8.36 7.02 -1.42
CA ILE A 97 8.12 8.45 -1.29
C ILE A 97 9.23 9.04 -0.40
N GLY A 98 10.27 9.53 -1.06
CA GLY A 98 11.47 10.06 -0.44
C GLY A 98 12.59 10.15 -1.48
N TYR A 99 13.82 10.41 -1.04
CA TYR A 99 14.98 10.31 -1.91
C TYR A 99 15.31 8.85 -2.24
N TYR A 100 15.59 8.57 -3.52
CA TYR A 100 16.10 7.27 -3.94
C TYR A 100 17.13 7.44 -5.07
N PRO A 101 18.35 6.88 -4.97
CA PRO A 101 19.44 7.16 -5.92
C PRO A 101 19.11 6.89 -7.39
N ASN A 102 18.27 5.90 -7.66
CA ASN A 102 17.84 5.50 -9.00
C ASN A 102 16.33 5.76 -9.20
N GLU A 103 15.80 6.85 -8.63
CA GLU A 103 14.40 7.19 -8.76
C GLU A 103 14.01 7.50 -10.21
N LYS A 104 12.83 7.03 -10.62
CA LYS A 104 12.19 7.49 -11.84
C LYS A 104 11.59 8.88 -11.61
N PRO A 105 11.50 9.72 -12.66
CA PRO A 105 10.93 11.06 -12.54
C PRO A 105 9.46 11.04 -12.10
N THR A 106 8.71 10.01 -12.49
CA THR A 106 7.30 9.86 -12.20
C THR A 106 6.98 8.45 -11.72
N PHE A 107 5.98 8.32 -10.86
CA PHE A 107 5.29 7.06 -10.64
C PHE A 107 4.45 6.69 -11.87
N THR A 108 4.26 5.39 -12.08
CA THR A 108 3.40 4.80 -13.11
C THR A 108 1.95 4.97 -12.67
N ASN A 109 1.10 5.50 -13.56
CA ASN A 109 -0.35 5.53 -13.34
C ASN A 109 -0.98 4.32 -14.02
N HIS A 110 -1.69 3.50 -13.25
CA HIS A 110 -2.47 2.40 -13.76
C HIS A 110 -3.93 2.81 -13.79
N GLU A 111 -4.56 2.75 -14.96
CA GLU A 111 -6.00 2.93 -15.11
C GLU A 111 -6.68 1.58 -15.29
N ILE A 112 -7.68 1.30 -14.46
CA ILE A 112 -8.36 0.00 -14.40
C ILE A 112 -9.86 0.26 -14.44
N GLN A 113 -10.54 -0.40 -15.38
CA GLN A 113 -12.00 -0.41 -15.41
C GLN A 113 -12.52 -1.53 -14.49
N LEU A 114 -13.28 -1.16 -13.48
CA LEU A 114 -13.91 -2.11 -12.56
C LEU A 114 -15.36 -2.40 -12.95
N ASN A 115 -15.80 -3.60 -12.59
CA ASN A 115 -17.18 -4.09 -12.69
C ASN A 115 -17.77 -4.30 -11.28
N ASP A 116 -19.09 -4.47 -11.20
CA ASP A 116 -19.75 -4.82 -9.94
C ASP A 116 -19.21 -6.15 -9.40
N GLY A 117 -18.87 -6.18 -8.11
CA GLY A 117 -18.34 -7.35 -7.44
C GLY A 117 -16.81 -7.49 -7.49
N ASP A 118 -16.12 -6.69 -8.32
CA ASP A 118 -14.65 -6.66 -8.33
C ASP A 118 -14.11 -6.21 -6.97
N ILE A 119 -12.97 -6.77 -6.57
CA ILE A 119 -12.38 -6.51 -5.25
C ILE A 119 -10.92 -6.12 -5.43
N PHE A 120 -10.50 -5.04 -4.79
CA PHE A 120 -9.08 -4.71 -4.69
C PHE A 120 -8.62 -4.60 -3.24
N TYR A 121 -7.35 -4.94 -3.03
CA TYR A 121 -6.69 -4.91 -1.73
C TYR A 121 -5.43 -4.05 -1.79
N LEU A 122 -5.28 -3.20 -0.78
CA LEU A 122 -4.08 -2.42 -0.47
C LEU A 122 -3.57 -2.88 0.88
N PHE A 123 -2.25 -2.97 1.05
CA PHE A 123 -1.69 -3.49 2.29
C PHE A 123 -0.27 -2.97 2.52
N SER A 124 0.14 -2.92 3.79
CA SER A 124 1.54 -2.75 4.17
C SER A 124 2.26 -4.10 4.16
N ASP A 125 3.58 -4.06 4.01
CA ASP A 125 4.46 -5.22 4.08
C ASP A 125 4.37 -5.98 5.41
N GLY A 126 4.01 -5.33 6.51
CA GLY A 126 3.91 -5.92 7.84
C GLY A 126 3.13 -7.25 7.89
N TYR A 127 2.05 -7.40 7.10
CA TYR A 127 1.30 -8.67 7.06
C TYR A 127 2.14 -9.79 6.42
N ILE A 128 2.74 -9.53 5.26
CA ILE A 128 3.49 -10.55 4.50
C ILE A 128 4.87 -10.82 5.12
N ASP A 129 5.42 -9.86 5.86
CA ASP A 129 6.71 -9.97 6.52
C ASP A 129 6.63 -10.53 7.95
N GLN A 130 5.42 -10.74 8.48
CA GLN A 130 5.22 -11.33 9.79
C GLN A 130 5.85 -12.72 9.90
N PHE A 131 6.69 -12.89 10.92
CA PHE A 131 7.30 -14.17 11.27
C PHE A 131 6.33 -15.07 12.01
N GLY A 132 6.38 -16.38 11.72
CA GLY A 132 5.51 -17.35 12.32
C GLY A 132 5.71 -18.78 11.82
N GLY A 133 4.73 -19.62 12.12
CA GLY A 133 4.72 -21.03 11.79
C GLY A 133 5.76 -21.84 12.58
N LYS A 134 5.80 -23.16 12.33
CA LYS A 134 6.66 -24.10 13.07
C LYS A 134 8.16 -23.81 12.93
N LYS A 135 8.56 -23.14 11.85
CA LYS A 135 9.96 -22.87 11.49
C LYS A 135 10.36 -21.40 11.65
N GLY A 136 9.45 -20.52 12.08
CA GLY A 136 9.73 -19.09 12.23
C GLY A 136 10.05 -18.41 10.89
N PHE A 137 9.25 -18.67 9.86
CA PHE A 137 9.43 -18.03 8.55
C PHE A 137 8.47 -16.85 8.37
N LYS A 138 8.80 -15.96 7.44
CA LYS A 138 7.89 -14.91 6.97
C LYS A 138 6.65 -15.52 6.31
N TYR A 139 5.50 -14.85 6.43
CA TYR A 139 4.24 -15.29 5.83
C TYR A 139 4.30 -15.32 4.29
N LYS A 140 4.93 -14.31 3.67
CA LYS A 140 5.15 -14.10 2.23
C LYS A 140 3.89 -13.81 1.43
N SER A 141 4.09 -13.08 0.32
CA SER A 141 3.03 -12.65 -0.60
C SER A 141 2.18 -13.81 -1.15
N LYS A 142 2.80 -14.95 -1.49
CA LYS A 142 2.07 -16.11 -2.03
C LYS A 142 0.95 -16.60 -1.10
N ASN A 143 1.23 -16.71 0.20
CA ASN A 143 0.20 -17.15 1.16
C ASN A 143 -0.87 -16.08 1.34
N PHE A 144 -0.48 -14.79 1.32
CA PHE A 144 -1.42 -13.68 1.41
C PHE A 144 -2.36 -13.62 0.20
N GLN A 145 -1.85 -13.79 -1.02
CA GLN A 145 -2.66 -13.92 -2.23
C GLN A 145 -3.63 -15.10 -2.12
N ASN A 146 -3.18 -16.26 -1.63
CA ASN A 146 -4.03 -17.43 -1.47
C ASN A 146 -5.19 -17.17 -0.50
N ILE A 147 -4.94 -16.64 0.71
CA ILE A 147 -6.04 -16.39 1.67
C ILE A 147 -7.02 -15.34 1.17
N LEU A 148 -6.55 -14.29 0.48
CA LEU A 148 -7.44 -13.30 -0.14
C LEU A 148 -8.32 -13.98 -1.20
N PHE A 149 -7.70 -14.75 -2.09
CA PHE A 149 -8.39 -15.44 -3.17
C PHE A 149 -9.35 -16.52 -2.66
N GLU A 150 -9.00 -17.33 -1.67
CA GLU A 150 -9.90 -18.38 -1.14
C GLU A 150 -11.17 -17.78 -0.49
N ASN A 151 -11.10 -16.53 -0.04
CA ASN A 151 -12.15 -15.90 0.75
C ASN A 151 -12.85 -14.73 0.06
N HIS A 152 -12.46 -14.38 -1.17
CA HIS A 152 -12.94 -13.18 -1.87
C HIS A 152 -14.46 -13.14 -2.07
N ASN A 153 -15.11 -14.31 -2.20
CA ASN A 153 -16.56 -14.44 -2.34
C ASN A 153 -17.34 -14.22 -1.02
N LYS A 154 -16.67 -14.22 0.13
CA LYS A 154 -17.31 -13.99 1.44
C LYS A 154 -17.58 -12.50 1.67
N PRO A 155 -18.53 -12.10 2.53
CA PRO A 155 -18.71 -10.68 2.89
C PRO A 155 -17.41 -10.06 3.41
N MET A 156 -17.15 -8.78 3.10
CA MET A 156 -15.89 -8.09 3.49
C MET A 156 -15.59 -8.17 4.98
N ILE A 157 -16.62 -8.12 5.83
CA ILE A 157 -16.47 -8.27 7.29
C ILE A 157 -15.97 -9.68 7.69
N ILE A 158 -16.41 -10.71 6.98
CA ILE A 158 -15.97 -12.09 7.20
C ILE A 158 -14.54 -12.27 6.70
N GLN A 159 -14.20 -11.70 5.55
CA GLN A 159 -12.82 -11.71 5.05
C GLN A 159 -11.85 -11.09 6.06
N LYS A 160 -12.20 -9.92 6.63
CA LYS A 160 -11.41 -9.27 7.69
C LYS A 160 -11.15 -10.23 8.85
N GLN A 161 -12.19 -10.87 9.38
CA GLN A 161 -12.08 -11.80 10.51
C GLN A 161 -11.17 -13.00 10.17
N LEU A 162 -11.27 -13.52 8.95
CA LEU A 162 -10.45 -14.65 8.49
C LEU A 162 -8.98 -14.26 8.35
N LEU A 163 -8.69 -13.04 7.85
CA LEU A 163 -7.32 -12.50 7.82
C LEU A 163 -6.75 -12.32 9.23
N GLU A 164 -7.52 -11.75 10.16
CA GLU A 164 -7.09 -11.60 11.57
C GLU A 164 -6.83 -12.96 12.23
N GLN A 165 -7.69 -13.95 11.97
CA GLN A 165 -7.54 -15.28 12.50
C GLN A 165 -6.31 -16.00 11.92
N GLU A 166 -6.11 -15.92 10.60
CA GLU A 166 -4.94 -16.49 9.93
C GLU A 166 -3.64 -15.88 10.45
N LEU A 167 -3.56 -14.55 10.55
CA LEU A 167 -2.40 -13.85 11.08
C LEU A 167 -2.08 -14.32 12.51
N LYS A 168 -3.09 -14.40 13.39
CA LYS A 168 -2.92 -14.89 14.77
C LYS A 168 -2.44 -16.34 14.80
N ASN A 169 -2.99 -17.19 13.94
CA ASN A 169 -2.60 -18.59 13.85
C ASN A 169 -1.18 -18.76 13.32
N TRP A 170 -0.77 -17.93 12.35
CA TRP A 170 0.57 -17.91 11.80
C TRP A 170 1.58 -17.46 12.86
N MET A 171 1.31 -16.33 13.51
CA MET A 171 2.18 -15.74 14.53
C MET A 171 2.43 -16.68 15.71
N LYS A 172 1.46 -17.46 16.16
CA LYS A 172 1.49 -18.37 17.33
C LYS A 172 2.87 -18.53 18.02
N GLY A 173 3.16 -17.65 18.99
CA GLY A 173 4.41 -17.64 19.77
C GLY A 173 5.48 -16.66 19.30
N TYR A 174 5.22 -15.90 18.23
CA TYR A 174 6.05 -14.82 17.71
C TYR A 174 5.35 -13.48 17.91
N ASP A 175 6.13 -12.47 18.28
CA ASP A 175 5.64 -11.09 18.40
C ASP A 175 5.40 -10.47 17.02
N GLN A 176 4.57 -9.44 17.00
CA GLN A 176 4.36 -8.65 15.80
C GLN A 176 5.63 -7.88 15.45
N THR A 177 6.10 -7.99 14.21
CA THR A 177 7.39 -7.40 13.81
C THR A 177 7.31 -6.00 13.24
N ASP A 178 6.16 -5.62 12.68
CA ASP A 178 5.95 -4.27 12.12
C ASP A 178 4.47 -3.87 12.16
N ASP A 179 4.17 -2.63 11.80
CA ASP A 179 2.80 -2.12 11.67
C ASP A 179 2.06 -2.82 10.51
N ILE A 180 0.85 -3.35 10.79
CA ILE A 180 0.05 -4.11 9.82
C ILE A 180 -1.20 -3.33 9.43
N LEU A 181 -1.35 -3.07 8.13
CA LEU A 181 -2.55 -2.49 7.56
C LEU A 181 -2.97 -3.31 6.34
N VAL A 182 -4.25 -3.68 6.28
CA VAL A 182 -4.89 -4.28 5.10
C VAL A 182 -6.22 -3.57 4.88
N MET A 183 -6.43 -3.09 3.67
CA MET A 183 -7.68 -2.47 3.22
C MET A 183 -8.19 -3.26 2.02
N GLY A 184 -9.41 -3.79 2.14
CA GLY A 184 -10.12 -4.41 1.01
C GLY A 184 -11.35 -3.58 0.65
N VAL A 185 -11.59 -3.40 -0.64
CA VAL A 185 -12.76 -2.68 -1.17
C VAL A 185 -13.40 -3.55 -2.24
N ARG A 186 -14.71 -3.76 -2.11
CA ARG A 186 -15.55 -4.37 -3.14
C ARG A 186 -16.39 -3.28 -3.81
N VAL A 187 -16.39 -3.25 -5.14
CA VAL A 187 -17.17 -2.32 -5.95
C VAL A 187 -18.60 -2.80 -6.12
#